data_AF-A0A2D5W9Y1-F1
#
_entry.id   AF-A0A2D5W9Y1-F1
#
_cell.length_a   1.000
_cell.length_b   1.000
_cell.length_c   1.000
_cell.angle_alpha   90.00
_cell.angle_beta   90.00
_cell.angle_gamma   90.00
#
_symmetry.space_group_name_H-M   'P 1'
#
loop_
_entity.id
_entity.type
_entity.pdbx_description
1 polymer ?
#
loop_
_entity_poly.entity_id
_entity_poly.type
_entity_poly.pdbx_seq_one_letter_code
_entity_poly.pdbx_strand_id
1 'polypeptide(L)'
;MYSEHPEHSDRLSLLFGVLISALLSGTLVIAGLKAGITPGVSPLVILVAWGAFSARASGARGRRFLNIAQVAGSGGMSVTAGVIFTAPLLQILYTSRGLEAPAVDIPTLMLLSVAGSLLGIGFVGLATRKFLSDPSLPAPEARACETMIEAAAARPEDRPRLGRSLVLGLLASFLAPLVAKLGLVHEHIVLFARKNADRAFSLEMPFNPIYLGIGGLLTLPTALLVFSGSALRLMGDWGLAGVAAGSANASAWPDNSMRWVGGGAMTVAVAWSLIKFRGAGKLAAAQKADSAGVLTVDPFVRRWLKVSIVAGTLLIFGWIV
;
A
#
# COMPACT_ATOMS: atom_id res chain seq x y z
N MET A 1 11.68 -21.20 25.51
CA MET A 1 10.77 -21.26 26.68
C MET A 1 9.81 -20.08 26.56
N TYR A 2 8.62 -20.30 26.00
CA TYR A 2 7.54 -19.30 25.99
C TYR A 2 6.85 -19.41 27.35
N SER A 3 7.12 -18.46 28.25
CA SER A 3 6.44 -18.41 29.54
C SER A 3 5.01 -17.90 29.35
N GLU A 4 4.07 -18.68 29.89
CA GLU A 4 2.64 -18.43 29.94
C GLU A 4 2.32 -17.23 30.83
N HIS A 5 2.03 -16.06 30.25
CA HIS A 5 1.18 -15.02 30.87
C HIS A 5 0.58 -14.12 29.78
N PRO A 6 -0.53 -14.48 29.11
CA PRO A 6 -0.91 -13.82 27.87
C PRO A 6 -2.36 -13.33 27.81
N GLU A 7 -2.81 -12.33 28.58
CA GLU A 7 -4.16 -11.77 28.31
C GLU A 7 -4.34 -10.25 28.48
N HIS A 8 -3.82 -9.63 29.54
CA HIS A 8 -4.14 -8.21 29.79
C HIS A 8 -3.34 -7.21 28.92
N SER A 9 -2.20 -7.63 28.35
CA SER A 9 -1.31 -6.74 27.58
C SER A 9 -1.70 -6.57 26.11
N ASP A 10 -2.42 -7.51 25.51
CA ASP A 10 -2.59 -7.55 24.04
C ASP A 10 -3.86 -6.87 23.57
N ARG A 11 -4.88 -6.83 24.43
CA ARG A 11 -6.15 -6.15 24.15
C ARG A 11 -5.91 -4.67 23.80
N LEU A 12 -4.99 -4.01 24.52
CA LEU A 12 -4.60 -2.63 24.22
C LEU A 12 -3.94 -2.52 22.84
N SER A 13 -3.00 -3.41 22.51
CA SER A 13 -2.34 -3.43 21.19
C SER A 13 -3.33 -3.63 20.06
N LEU A 14 -4.28 -4.56 20.23
CA LEU A 14 -5.33 -4.85 19.27
C LEU A 14 -6.28 -3.67 19.12
N LEU A 15 -6.76 -3.11 20.22
CA LEU A 15 -7.66 -1.95 20.20
C LEU A 15 -6.98 -0.74 19.55
N PHE A 16 -5.74 -0.44 19.95
CA PHE A 16 -4.95 0.61 19.32
C PHE A 16 -4.77 0.33 17.83
N GLY A 17 -4.42 -0.90 17.46
CA GLY A 17 -4.29 -1.34 16.06
C GLY A 17 -5.55 -1.08 15.25
N VAL A 18 -6.72 -1.50 15.73
CA VAL A 18 -8.00 -1.28 15.03
C VAL A 18 -8.29 0.22 14.86
N LEU A 19 -8.13 1.00 15.93
CA LEU A 19 -8.38 2.45 15.90
C LEU A 19 -7.43 3.18 14.96
N ILE A 20 -6.13 2.88 15.03
CA ILE A 20 -5.13 3.51 14.18
C ILE A 20 -5.29 3.05 12.73
N SER A 21 -5.75 1.81 12.49
CA SER A 21 -6.06 1.33 11.16
C SER A 21 -7.15 2.17 10.51
N ALA A 22 -8.26 2.42 11.21
CA ALA A 22 -9.35 3.26 10.70
C ALA A 22 -8.87 4.69 10.41
N LEU A 23 -8.08 5.29 11.31
CA LEU A 23 -7.57 6.64 11.15
C LEU A 23 -6.60 6.76 9.97
N LEU A 24 -5.58 5.91 9.90
CA LEU A 24 -4.58 5.94 8.82
C LEU A 24 -5.20 5.57 7.48
N SER A 25 -6.10 4.58 7.46
CA SER A 25 -6.83 4.19 6.25
C SER A 25 -7.67 5.32 5.70
N GLY A 26 -8.44 6.02 6.54
CA GLY A 26 -9.26 7.15 6.11
C GLY A 26 -8.43 8.33 5.59
N THR A 27 -7.35 8.67 6.28
CA THR A 27 -6.50 9.82 5.92
C THR A 27 -5.66 9.60 4.66
N LEU A 28 -5.26 8.36 4.39
CA LEU A 28 -4.40 8.03 3.25
C LEU A 28 -5.17 7.75 1.95
N VAL A 29 -6.51 7.76 1.94
CA VAL A 29 -7.32 7.61 0.73
C VAL A 29 -6.93 8.63 -0.34
N ILE A 30 -6.93 9.92 0.03
CA ILE A 30 -6.65 11.00 -0.94
C ILE A 30 -5.19 10.94 -1.40
N ALA A 31 -4.26 10.66 -0.48
CA ALA A 31 -2.86 10.51 -0.82
C ALA A 31 -2.64 9.35 -1.80
N GLY A 32 -3.29 8.20 -1.56
CA GLY A 32 -3.23 7.03 -2.43
C GLY A 32 -3.82 7.27 -3.81
N LEU A 33 -4.97 7.96 -3.88
CA LEU A 33 -5.60 8.34 -5.15
C LEU A 33 -4.76 9.35 -5.96
N LYS A 34 -4.19 10.36 -5.29
CA LYS A 34 -3.32 11.35 -5.95
C LYS A 34 -2.00 10.75 -6.40
N ALA A 35 -1.40 9.88 -5.59
CA ALA A 35 -0.11 9.28 -5.89
C ALA A 35 -0.18 8.06 -6.82
N GLY A 36 -1.36 7.45 -6.97
CA GLY A 36 -1.53 6.20 -7.72
C GLY A 36 -0.88 4.98 -7.05
N ILE A 37 -0.45 5.12 -5.79
CA ILE A 37 0.16 4.06 -4.98
C ILE A 37 -0.18 4.30 -3.51
N THR A 38 -0.46 3.24 -2.75
CA THR A 38 -0.63 3.34 -1.29
C THR A 38 0.71 3.18 -0.57
N PRO A 39 1.10 4.11 0.32
CA PRO A 39 2.28 3.92 1.15
C PRO A 39 2.10 2.77 2.15
N GLY A 40 3.18 2.06 2.45
CA GLY A 40 3.22 1.08 3.54
C GLY A 40 3.02 1.80 4.88
N VAL A 41 1.96 1.44 5.61
CA VAL A 41 1.63 2.09 6.89
C VAL A 41 2.23 1.40 8.10
N SER A 42 2.83 0.23 7.95
CA SER A 42 3.36 -0.53 9.08
C SER A 42 4.40 0.26 9.89
N PRO A 43 5.38 0.95 9.26
CA PRO A 43 6.31 1.80 9.99
C PRO A 43 5.62 2.97 10.70
N LEU A 44 4.59 3.56 10.09
CA LEU A 44 3.81 4.64 10.68
C LEU A 44 3.02 4.17 11.90
N VAL A 45 2.42 2.99 11.86
CA VAL A 45 1.72 2.40 13.01
C VAL A 45 2.68 2.21 14.18
N ILE A 46 3.89 1.68 13.93
CA ILE A 46 4.93 1.53 14.96
C ILE A 46 5.32 2.89 15.51
N LEU A 47 5.52 3.89 14.64
CA LEU A 47 5.89 5.25 15.03
C LEU A 47 4.87 5.88 15.97
N VAL A 48 3.58 5.79 15.62
CA VAL A 48 2.49 6.35 16.42
C VAL A 48 2.32 5.56 17.72
N ALA A 49 2.43 4.23 17.67
CA ALA A 49 2.38 3.38 18.87
C ALA A 49 3.53 3.71 19.84
N TRP A 50 4.74 3.90 19.32
CA TRP A 50 5.90 4.29 20.10
C TRP A 50 5.73 5.69 20.69
N GLY A 51 5.28 6.67 19.89
CA GLY A 51 5.02 8.03 20.36
C GLY A 51 3.95 8.10 21.45
N ALA A 52 2.81 7.43 21.24
CA ALA A 52 1.68 7.44 22.17
C ALA A 52 1.93 6.60 23.43
N PHE A 53 2.71 5.51 23.34
CA PHE A 53 2.94 4.57 24.43
C PHE A 53 4.43 4.35 24.72
N SER A 54 5.24 5.40 24.73
CA SER A 54 6.71 5.33 24.87
C SER A 54 7.20 4.51 26.07
N ALA A 55 6.52 4.61 27.23
CA ALA A 55 6.84 3.79 28.40
C ALA A 55 6.58 2.29 28.17
N ARG A 56 5.49 1.97 27.46
CA ARG A 56 5.06 0.59 27.17
C ARG A 56 5.83 -0.03 26.01
N ALA A 57 6.33 0.79 25.09
CA ALA A 57 7.11 0.40 23.92
C ALA A 57 8.53 -0.09 24.28
N SER A 58 8.99 0.18 25.50
CA SER A 58 10.31 -0.22 25.99
C SER A 58 10.40 -1.70 26.40
N GLY A 59 11.56 -2.32 26.17
CA GLY A 59 11.88 -3.68 26.60
C GLY A 59 11.08 -4.79 25.89
N ALA A 60 11.22 -6.03 26.38
CA ALA A 60 10.68 -7.23 25.71
C ALA A 60 9.15 -7.22 25.56
N ARG A 61 8.43 -6.68 26.55
CA ARG A 61 6.96 -6.52 26.50
C ARG A 61 6.53 -5.47 25.48
N GLY A 62 7.33 -4.42 25.30
CA GLY A 62 7.11 -3.40 24.28
C GLY A 62 7.28 -3.91 22.87
N ARG A 63 8.27 -4.78 22.63
CA ARG A 63 8.46 -5.45 21.34
C ARG A 63 7.21 -6.22 20.90
N ARG A 64 6.60 -6.98 21.81
CA ARG A 64 5.35 -7.71 21.54
C ARG A 64 4.17 -6.77 21.31
N PHE A 65 4.05 -5.71 22.13
CA PHE A 65 3.01 -4.69 21.97
C PHE A 65 3.05 -4.03 20.58
N LEU A 66 4.24 -3.62 20.12
CA LEU A 66 4.42 -2.95 18.83
C LEU A 66 4.17 -3.90 17.65
N ASN A 67 4.59 -5.17 17.74
CA ASN A 67 4.31 -6.16 16.69
C ASN A 67 2.80 -6.40 16.52
N ILE A 68 2.06 -6.59 17.62
CA ILE A 68 0.60 -6.79 17.54
C ILE A 68 -0.09 -5.55 17.00
N ALA A 69 0.29 -4.36 17.50
CA ALA A 69 -0.24 -3.10 17.03
C ALA A 69 0.02 -2.88 15.53
N GLN A 70 1.23 -3.19 15.04
CA GLN A 70 1.62 -3.03 13.64
C GLN A 70 0.76 -3.89 12.71
N VAL A 71 0.60 -5.17 13.01
CA VAL A 71 -0.20 -6.08 12.16
C VAL A 71 -1.67 -5.68 12.16
N ALA A 72 -2.23 -5.39 13.35
CA ALA A 72 -3.62 -4.96 13.46
C ALA A 72 -3.87 -3.59 12.79
N GLY A 73 -2.91 -2.66 12.92
CA GLY A 73 -2.98 -1.32 12.35
C GLY A 73 -2.82 -1.27 10.83
N SER A 74 -1.96 -2.12 10.27
CA SER A 74 -1.70 -2.10 8.82
C SER A 74 -2.73 -2.87 7.98
N GLY A 75 -3.47 -3.80 8.58
CA GLY A 75 -4.43 -4.65 7.87
C GLY A 75 -5.52 -3.88 7.10
N GLY A 76 -6.06 -2.80 7.68
CA GLY A 76 -7.11 -1.99 7.04
C GLY A 76 -6.66 -1.27 5.77
N MET A 77 -5.37 -0.98 5.62
CA MET A 77 -4.86 -0.36 4.39
C MET A 77 -4.92 -1.29 3.19
N SER A 78 -4.78 -2.60 3.36
CA SER A 78 -4.93 -3.56 2.26
C SER A 78 -6.35 -3.55 1.71
N VAL A 79 -7.35 -3.46 2.58
CA VAL A 79 -8.77 -3.34 2.20
C VAL A 79 -9.02 -2.00 1.51
N THR A 80 -8.51 -0.92 2.11
CA THR A 80 -8.63 0.44 1.58
C THR A 80 -8.01 0.56 0.20
N ALA A 81 -6.80 0.04 -0.01
CA ALA A 81 -6.13 0.01 -1.32
C ALA A 81 -6.99 -0.70 -2.37
N GLY A 82 -7.60 -1.83 -2.00
CA GLY A 82 -8.56 -2.54 -2.85
C GLY A 82 -9.73 -1.65 -3.27
N VAL A 83 -10.35 -0.94 -2.32
CA VAL A 83 -11.50 -0.07 -2.59
C VAL A 83 -11.11 1.16 -3.41
N ILE A 84 -10.08 1.92 -3.02
CA ILE A 84 -9.78 3.20 -3.65
C ILE A 84 -9.33 3.06 -5.11
N PHE A 85 -8.70 1.95 -5.49
CA PHE A 85 -8.26 1.73 -6.87
C PHE A 85 -9.32 1.06 -7.75
N THR A 86 -10.34 0.43 -7.17
CA THR A 86 -11.38 -0.28 -7.93
C THR A 86 -12.70 0.47 -7.96
N ALA A 87 -13.12 1.08 -6.85
CA ALA A 87 -14.41 1.73 -6.73
C ALA A 87 -14.62 2.85 -7.77
N PRO A 88 -13.66 3.76 -8.02
CA PRO A 88 -13.85 4.84 -8.99
C PRO A 88 -13.86 4.38 -10.46
N LEU A 89 -13.46 3.14 -10.75
CA LEU A 89 -13.22 2.68 -12.12
C LEU A 89 -14.48 2.74 -12.97
N LEU A 90 -15.63 2.34 -12.43
CA LEU A 90 -16.90 2.39 -13.14
C LEU A 90 -17.28 3.83 -13.48
N GLN A 91 -17.20 4.74 -12.52
CA GLN A 91 -17.52 6.16 -12.74
C GLN A 91 -16.59 6.78 -13.78
N ILE A 92 -15.29 6.47 -13.74
CA ILE A 92 -14.31 6.92 -14.73
C ILE A 92 -14.67 6.39 -16.12
N LEU A 93 -15.04 5.11 -16.24
CA LEU A 93 -15.41 4.51 -17.52
C LEU A 93 -16.68 5.13 -18.10
N TYR A 94 -17.73 5.31 -17.31
CA TYR A 94 -18.98 5.94 -17.75
C TYR A 94 -18.74 7.38 -18.19
N THR A 95 -18.05 8.17 -17.37
CA THR A 95 -17.70 9.55 -17.71
C THR A 95 -16.87 9.63 -18.99
N SER A 96 -15.91 8.72 -19.19
CA SER A 96 -15.09 8.67 -20.40
C SER A 96 -15.87 8.31 -21.68
N ARG A 97 -17.08 7.76 -21.54
CA ARG A 97 -17.99 7.42 -22.63
C ARG A 97 -19.10 8.46 -22.81
N GLY A 98 -19.10 9.55 -22.03
CA GLY A 98 -20.17 10.54 -22.01
C GLY A 98 -21.48 10.01 -21.42
N LEU A 99 -21.41 8.94 -20.62
CA LEU A 99 -22.56 8.34 -19.94
C LEU A 99 -22.70 8.89 -18.53
N GLU A 100 -23.92 8.95 -18.01
CA GLU A 100 -24.19 9.32 -16.62
C GLU A 100 -23.60 8.29 -15.66
N ALA A 101 -22.71 8.73 -14.77
CA ALA A 101 -22.02 7.84 -13.85
C ALA A 101 -22.97 7.33 -12.75
N PRO A 102 -23.03 6.01 -12.50
CA PRO A 102 -23.87 5.48 -11.45
C PRO A 102 -23.37 5.89 -10.06
N ALA A 103 -24.31 6.09 -9.13
CA ALA A 103 -24.00 6.35 -7.74
C ALA A 103 -23.19 5.19 -7.12
N VAL A 104 -22.33 5.53 -6.17
CA VAL A 104 -21.53 4.54 -5.44
C VAL A 104 -22.42 3.79 -4.46
N ASP A 105 -22.61 2.49 -4.69
CA ASP A 105 -23.35 1.60 -3.77
C ASP A 105 -22.48 1.25 -2.55
N ILE A 106 -22.59 2.07 -1.51
CA ILE A 106 -21.83 1.95 -0.27
C ILE A 106 -22.12 0.62 0.47
N PRO A 107 -23.39 0.19 0.66
CA PRO A 107 -23.68 -1.12 1.26
C PRO A 107 -23.02 -2.29 0.54
N THR A 108 -23.11 -2.34 -0.79
CA THR A 108 -22.46 -3.38 -1.58
C THR A 108 -20.94 -3.33 -1.44
N LEU A 109 -20.34 -2.13 -1.49
CA LEU A 109 -18.89 -1.98 -1.28
C LEU A 109 -18.45 -2.46 0.10
N MET A 110 -19.22 -2.17 1.15
CA MET A 110 -18.93 -2.66 2.50
C MET A 110 -18.99 -4.19 2.55
N LEU A 111 -20.06 -4.79 2.01
CA LEU A 111 -20.24 -6.25 1.97
C LEU A 111 -19.09 -6.95 1.22
N LEU A 112 -18.76 -6.45 0.03
CA LEU A 112 -17.68 -7.00 -0.80
C LEU A 112 -16.30 -6.77 -0.16
N SER A 113 -16.10 -5.67 0.56
CA SER A 113 -14.88 -5.41 1.33
C SER A 113 -14.72 -6.40 2.48
N VAL A 114 -15.81 -6.74 3.19
CA VAL A 114 -15.81 -7.78 4.23
C VAL A 114 -15.47 -9.14 3.61
N ALA A 115 -16.12 -9.49 2.51
CA ALA A 115 -15.87 -10.75 1.81
C ALA A 115 -14.41 -10.86 1.31
N GLY A 116 -13.89 -9.79 0.69
CA GLY A 116 -12.51 -9.68 0.26
C GLY A 116 -11.51 -9.75 1.41
N SER A 117 -11.83 -9.15 2.56
CA SER A 117 -11.01 -9.23 3.77
C SER A 117 -10.93 -10.67 4.30
N LEU A 118 -12.05 -11.40 4.33
CA LEU A 118 -12.09 -12.80 4.76
C LEU A 118 -11.28 -13.71 3.83
N LEU A 119 -11.39 -13.50 2.51
CA LEU A 119 -10.57 -14.21 1.53
C LEU A 119 -9.08 -13.87 1.71
N GLY A 120 -8.75 -12.60 1.88
CA GLY A 120 -7.39 -12.12 2.09
C GLY A 120 -6.74 -12.75 3.32
N ILE A 121 -7.42 -12.69 4.48
CA ILE A 121 -6.96 -13.32 5.72
C ILE A 121 -6.72 -14.81 5.51
N GLY A 122 -7.67 -15.51 4.87
CA GLY A 122 -7.56 -16.94 4.62
C GLY A 122 -6.40 -17.33 3.71
N PHE A 123 -6.32 -16.75 2.51
CA PHE A 123 -5.26 -17.07 1.54
C PHE A 123 -3.87 -16.63 2.02
N VAL A 124 -3.74 -15.40 2.49
CA VAL A 124 -2.46 -14.88 2.97
C VAL A 124 -2.02 -15.66 4.21
N GLY A 125 -2.93 -15.90 5.17
CA GLY A 125 -2.64 -16.66 6.39
C GLY A 125 -2.16 -18.08 6.13
N LEU A 126 -2.75 -18.78 5.14
CA LEU A 126 -2.30 -20.12 4.75
C LEU A 126 -0.94 -20.08 4.03
N ALA A 127 -0.67 -19.01 3.28
CA ALA A 127 0.59 -18.82 2.56
C ALA A 127 1.71 -18.22 3.44
N THR A 128 1.40 -17.64 4.61
CA THR A 128 2.34 -16.92 5.49
C THR A 128 3.58 -17.73 5.80
N ARG A 129 3.45 -19.05 6.02
CA ARG A 129 4.60 -19.94 6.28
C ARG A 129 5.64 -19.89 5.16
N LYS A 130 5.20 -19.85 3.90
CA LYS A 130 6.10 -19.79 2.73
C LYS A 130 6.79 -18.43 2.61
N PHE A 131 6.12 -17.35 3.02
CA PHE A 131 6.68 -16.00 2.98
C PHE A 131 7.68 -15.75 4.12
N LEU A 132 7.46 -16.32 5.29
CA LEU A 132 8.32 -16.13 6.47
C LEU A 132 9.52 -17.09 6.54
N SER A 133 9.54 -18.16 5.75
CA SER A 133 10.58 -19.18 5.80
C SER A 133 11.76 -18.93 4.86
N ASP A 134 11.69 -17.95 3.98
CA ASP A 134 12.71 -17.68 2.97
C ASP A 134 13.46 -16.37 3.28
N PRO A 135 14.64 -16.44 3.94
CA PRO A 135 15.43 -15.26 4.29
C PRO A 135 16.05 -14.55 3.08
N SER A 136 15.99 -15.14 1.88
CA SER A 136 16.48 -14.49 0.65
C SER A 136 15.52 -13.45 0.09
N LEU A 137 14.30 -13.35 0.63
CA LEU A 137 13.30 -12.40 0.16
C LEU A 137 13.59 -10.98 0.64
N PRO A 138 13.74 -9.99 -0.25
CA PRO A 138 13.90 -8.60 0.15
C PRO A 138 12.55 -8.07 0.68
N ALA A 139 12.42 -7.98 2.01
CA ALA A 139 11.26 -7.42 2.69
C ALA A 139 11.61 -6.03 3.30
N PRO A 140 11.74 -4.99 2.47
CA PRO A 140 12.24 -3.67 2.90
C PRO A 140 11.37 -3.03 3.97
N GLU A 141 10.04 -3.11 3.84
CA GLU A 141 9.11 -2.59 4.84
C GLU A 141 9.20 -3.38 6.15
N ALA A 142 9.31 -4.71 6.08
CA ALA A 142 9.44 -5.56 7.26
C ALA A 142 10.74 -5.25 8.01
N ARG A 143 11.85 -5.05 7.29
CA ARG A 143 13.14 -4.67 7.89
C ARG A 143 13.10 -3.27 8.51
N ALA A 144 12.42 -2.32 7.86
CA ALA A 144 12.19 -0.99 8.43
C ALA A 144 11.35 -1.09 9.72
N CYS A 145 10.29 -1.91 9.72
CA CYS A 145 9.47 -2.16 10.91
C CYS A 145 10.29 -2.79 12.04
N GLU A 146 11.10 -3.80 11.74
CA GLU A 146 11.98 -4.45 12.71
C GLU A 146 12.96 -3.46 13.33
N THR A 147 13.65 -2.66 12.51
CA THR A 147 14.58 -1.63 12.99
C THR A 147 13.88 -0.60 13.87
N MET A 148 12.65 -0.19 13.51
CA MET A 148 11.87 0.75 14.33
C MET A 148 11.41 0.14 15.65
N ILE A 149 10.99 -1.12 15.64
CA ILE A 149 10.59 -1.86 16.84
C ILE A 149 11.78 -2.04 17.78
N GLU A 150 12.96 -2.39 17.25
CA GLU A 150 14.20 -2.50 18.01
C GLU A 150 14.60 -1.16 18.61
N ALA A 151 14.60 -0.09 17.82
CA ALA A 151 14.88 1.26 18.29
C ALA A 151 13.89 1.71 19.38
N ALA A 152 12.60 1.41 19.23
CA ALA A 152 11.59 1.74 20.24
C ALA A 152 11.78 0.95 21.54
N ALA A 153 12.18 -0.31 21.43
CA ALA A 153 12.41 -1.20 22.57
C ALA A 153 13.76 -0.98 23.26
N ALA A 154 14.71 -0.31 22.60
CA ALA A 154 16.05 -0.01 23.10
C ALA A 154 16.03 0.87 24.37
N ARG A 155 17.18 0.97 25.04
CA ARG A 155 17.32 1.81 26.22
C ARG A 155 17.17 3.29 25.85
N PRO A 156 16.65 4.15 26.75
CA PRO A 156 16.41 5.56 26.46
C PRO A 156 17.60 6.32 25.86
N GLU A 157 18.82 6.00 26.29
CA GLU A 157 20.08 6.58 25.82
C GLU A 157 20.41 6.25 24.35
N ASP A 158 19.97 5.10 23.86
CA ASP A 158 20.24 4.61 22.50
C ASP A 158 19.15 5.02 21.50
N ARG A 159 18.07 5.65 21.98
CA ARG A 159 16.92 6.03 21.15
C ARG A 159 17.25 7.24 20.29
N PRO A 160 16.96 7.21 18.98
CA PRO A 160 17.07 8.40 18.14
C PRO A 160 16.11 9.48 18.64
N ARG A 161 16.46 10.75 18.40
CA ARG A 161 15.67 11.93 18.82
C ARG A 161 14.39 12.11 17.99
N LEU A 162 13.49 11.13 18.08
CA LEU A 162 12.30 10.98 17.28
C LEU A 162 11.33 12.16 17.38
N GLY A 163 11.26 12.79 18.56
CA GLY A 163 10.37 13.94 18.78
C GLY A 163 10.68 15.11 17.84
N ARG A 164 11.95 15.39 17.54
CA ARG A 164 12.33 16.48 16.63
C ARG A 164 11.97 16.16 15.19
N SER A 165 12.31 14.96 14.71
CA SER A 165 11.99 14.57 13.32
C SER A 165 10.49 14.46 13.10
N LEU A 166 9.72 13.95 14.08
CA LEU A 166 8.27 13.86 14.00
C LEU A 166 7.61 15.23 13.98
N VAL A 167 8.01 16.14 14.88
CA VAL A 167 7.46 17.51 14.92
C VAL A 167 7.79 18.26 13.64
N LEU A 168 9.04 18.19 13.15
CA LEU A 168 9.43 18.82 11.89
C LEU A 168 8.67 18.24 10.70
N GLY A 169 8.50 16.91 10.64
CA GLY A 169 7.75 16.23 9.59
C GLY A 169 6.26 16.60 9.60
N LEU A 170 5.64 16.67 10.78
CA LEU A 170 4.25 17.08 10.94
C LEU A 170 4.05 18.54 10.53
N LEU A 171 4.93 19.43 11.00
CA LEU A 171 4.91 20.85 10.65
C LEU A 171 5.09 21.04 9.13
N ALA A 172 6.06 20.37 8.51
CA ALA A 172 6.26 20.45 7.07
C ALA A 172 5.05 19.93 6.28
N SER A 173 4.44 18.83 6.74
CA SER A 173 3.25 18.24 6.12
C SER A 173 2.00 19.11 6.25
N PHE A 174 1.94 19.97 7.27
CA PHE A 174 0.85 20.93 7.44
C PHE A 174 1.12 22.25 6.70
N LEU A 175 2.33 22.80 6.84
CA LEU A 175 2.70 24.11 6.29
C LEU A 175 2.76 24.10 4.77
N ALA A 176 3.31 23.06 4.15
CA ALA A 176 3.43 23.01 2.68
C ALA A 176 2.08 23.11 1.95
N PRO A 177 1.05 22.29 2.26
CA PRO A 177 -0.26 22.45 1.62
C PRO A 177 -0.98 23.74 2.05
N LEU A 178 -0.72 24.27 3.27
CA LEU A 178 -1.28 25.55 3.70
C LEU A 178 -0.74 26.71 2.84
N VAL A 179 0.58 26.76 2.62
CA VAL A 179 1.25 27.77 1.80
C VAL A 179 0.81 27.67 0.34
N ALA A 180 0.66 26.45 -0.19
CA ALA A 180 0.11 26.23 -1.52
C ALA A 180 -1.33 26.75 -1.65
N LYS A 181 -2.20 26.48 -0.66
CA LYS A 181 -3.58 27.00 -0.64
C LYS A 181 -3.67 28.52 -0.53
N LEU A 182 -2.68 29.16 0.09
CA LEU A 182 -2.58 30.62 0.16
C LEU A 182 -2.09 31.25 -1.15
N GLY A 183 -1.82 30.46 -2.19
CA GLY A 183 -1.38 30.94 -3.50
C GLY A 183 0.08 31.41 -3.54
N LEU A 184 0.85 31.15 -2.49
CA LEU A 184 2.24 31.58 -2.37
C LEU A 184 3.21 30.65 -3.11
N VAL A 185 2.79 29.41 -3.41
CA VAL A 185 3.60 28.39 -4.10
C VAL A 185 2.69 27.59 -5.05
N HIS A 186 3.16 27.31 -6.26
CA HIS A 186 2.47 26.45 -7.21
C HIS A 186 2.69 24.97 -6.85
N GLU A 187 1.61 24.18 -6.76
CA GLU A 187 1.69 22.74 -6.44
C GLU A 187 2.36 21.91 -7.55
N HIS A 188 2.39 22.43 -8.76
CA HIS A 188 2.94 21.78 -9.94
C HIS A 188 3.74 22.78 -10.77
N ILE A 189 4.97 22.42 -11.12
CA ILE A 189 5.80 23.18 -12.04
C ILE A 189 5.73 22.49 -13.40
N VAL A 190 5.17 23.17 -14.39
CA VAL A 190 5.17 22.68 -15.79
C VAL A 190 6.57 22.89 -16.34
N LEU A 191 7.30 21.80 -16.59
CA LEU A 191 8.65 21.83 -17.15
C LEU A 191 8.61 21.94 -18.68
N PHE A 192 7.66 21.24 -19.30
CA PHE A 192 7.51 21.23 -20.75
C PHE A 192 6.05 21.03 -21.10
N ALA A 193 5.51 21.83 -22.02
CA ALA A 193 4.15 21.66 -22.53
C ALA A 193 4.14 21.76 -24.05
N ARG A 194 3.40 20.87 -24.70
CA ARG A 194 3.15 20.89 -26.14
C ARG A 194 1.65 20.77 -26.36
N LYS A 195 1.05 21.73 -27.06
CA LYS A 195 -0.37 21.68 -27.44
C LYS A 195 -0.48 21.75 -28.96
N ASN A 196 -1.27 20.86 -29.53
CA ASN A 196 -1.56 20.82 -30.96
C ASN A 196 -3.07 20.60 -31.15
N ALA A 197 -3.80 21.68 -31.41
CA ALA A 197 -5.27 21.74 -31.42
C ALA A 197 -5.89 21.08 -30.17
N ASP A 198 -6.52 19.91 -30.33
CA ASP A 198 -7.21 19.17 -29.27
C ASP A 198 -6.29 18.28 -28.42
N ARG A 199 -5.01 18.15 -28.79
CA ARG A 199 -4.05 17.27 -28.11
C ARG A 199 -3.05 18.07 -27.30
N ALA A 200 -2.93 17.78 -26.01
CA ALA A 200 -2.00 18.44 -25.11
C ALA A 200 -1.12 17.42 -24.39
N PHE A 201 0.17 17.74 -24.30
CA PHE A 201 1.16 17.06 -23.47
C PHE A 201 1.70 18.08 -22.48
N SER A 202 1.74 17.72 -21.20
CA SER A 202 2.45 18.45 -20.16
C SER A 202 3.34 17.50 -19.38
N LEU A 203 4.60 17.88 -19.21
CA LEU A 203 5.51 17.31 -18.24
C LEU A 203 5.49 18.21 -17.01
N GLU A 204 4.90 17.71 -15.95
CA GLU A 204 4.73 18.43 -14.69
C GLU A 204 5.59 17.79 -13.62
N MET A 205 6.34 18.61 -12.88
CA MET A 205 7.00 18.20 -11.66
C MET A 205 6.10 18.57 -10.48
N PRO A 206 5.48 17.60 -9.80
CA PRO A 206 4.68 17.89 -8.63
C PRO A 206 5.58 18.27 -7.45
N PHE A 207 5.32 19.42 -6.84
CA PHE A 207 6.01 19.89 -5.64
C PHE A 207 5.11 19.69 -4.42
N ASN A 208 4.87 18.43 -4.07
CA ASN A 208 4.06 18.07 -2.90
C ASN A 208 4.87 17.15 -1.95
N PRO A 209 4.98 17.48 -0.65
CA PRO A 209 5.67 16.65 0.34
C PRO A 209 5.17 15.20 0.39
N ILE A 210 3.92 14.94 -0.01
CA ILE A 210 3.37 13.58 -0.10
C ILE A 210 4.25 12.71 -1.01
N TYR A 211 4.70 13.21 -2.16
CA TYR A 211 5.54 12.44 -3.09
C TYR A 211 6.95 12.19 -2.54
N LEU A 212 7.50 13.15 -1.80
CA LEU A 212 8.77 12.98 -1.08
C LEU A 212 8.66 11.91 0.01
N GLY A 213 7.58 11.95 0.79
CA GLY A 213 7.30 10.98 1.85
C GLY A 213 7.10 9.57 1.30
N ILE A 214 6.25 9.41 0.29
CA ILE A 214 6.03 8.11 -0.37
C ILE A 214 7.33 7.62 -1.03
N GLY A 215 8.04 8.49 -1.76
CA GLY A 215 9.29 8.14 -2.42
C GLY A 215 10.37 7.66 -1.45
N GLY A 216 10.47 8.26 -0.26
CA GLY A 216 11.39 7.83 0.79
C GLY A 216 11.09 6.44 1.38
N LEU A 217 9.88 5.90 1.18
CA LEU A 217 9.50 4.55 1.61
C LEU A 217 9.74 3.49 0.53
N LEU A 218 9.98 3.90 -0.72
CA LEU A 218 10.19 2.97 -1.83
C LEU A 218 11.64 2.50 -1.88
N THR A 219 11.83 1.21 -2.18
CA THR A 219 13.17 0.73 -2.55
C THR A 219 13.55 1.21 -3.94
N LEU A 220 14.85 1.30 -4.21
CA LEU A 220 15.35 1.67 -5.53
C LEU A 220 14.75 0.82 -6.66
N PRO A 221 14.67 -0.53 -6.56
CA PRO A 221 14.00 -1.33 -7.59
C PRO A 221 12.52 -0.98 -7.80
N THR A 222 11.75 -0.76 -6.73
CA THR A 222 10.34 -0.37 -6.82
C THR A 222 10.19 1.02 -7.44
N ALA A 223 11.02 1.97 -7.03
CA ALA A 223 11.04 3.33 -7.56
C ALA A 223 11.36 3.33 -9.07
N LEU A 224 12.37 2.55 -9.50
CA LEU A 224 12.75 2.42 -10.91
C LEU A 224 11.64 1.79 -11.76
N LEU A 225 10.91 0.79 -11.22
CA LEU A 225 9.78 0.17 -11.91
C LEU A 225 8.62 1.17 -12.10
N VAL A 226 8.24 1.90 -11.04
CA VAL A 226 7.19 2.93 -11.10
C VAL A 226 7.61 4.03 -12.06
N PHE A 227 8.87 4.49 -11.98
CA PHE A 227 9.42 5.48 -12.90
C PHE A 227 9.38 5.00 -14.36
N SER A 228 9.77 3.76 -14.61
CA SER A 228 9.79 3.18 -15.96
C SER A 228 8.38 3.11 -16.56
N GLY A 229 7.37 2.71 -15.79
CA GLY A 229 5.97 2.73 -16.22
C GLY A 229 5.48 4.15 -16.57
N SER A 230 5.81 5.13 -15.73
CA SER A 230 5.49 6.54 -15.97
C SER A 230 6.23 7.13 -17.17
N ALA A 231 7.52 6.78 -17.35
CA ALA A 231 8.34 7.23 -18.48
C ALA A 231 7.79 6.70 -19.81
N LEU A 232 7.43 5.40 -19.88
CA LEU A 232 6.81 4.82 -21.07
C LEU A 232 5.50 5.51 -21.44
N ARG A 233 4.67 5.82 -20.44
CA ARG A 233 3.45 6.61 -20.65
C ARG A 233 3.76 7.99 -21.21
N LEU A 234 4.69 8.73 -20.59
CA LEU A 234 5.07 10.08 -21.02
C LEU A 234 5.64 10.11 -22.45
N MET A 235 6.46 9.13 -22.82
CA MET A 235 6.95 8.97 -24.18
C MET A 235 5.81 8.73 -25.18
N GLY A 236 4.83 7.92 -24.79
CA GLY A 236 3.62 7.69 -25.57
C GLY A 236 2.77 8.96 -25.72
N ASP A 237 2.51 9.67 -24.63
CA ASP A 237 1.74 10.92 -24.63
C ASP A 237 2.43 12.00 -25.49
N TRP A 238 3.76 12.08 -25.44
CA TRP A 238 4.56 12.96 -26.31
C TRP A 238 4.40 12.62 -27.80
N GLY A 239 4.42 11.32 -28.13
CA GLY A 239 4.17 10.84 -29.49
C GLY A 239 2.75 11.16 -29.97
N LEU A 240 1.74 10.93 -29.13
CA LEU A 240 0.34 11.22 -29.44
C LEU A 240 0.07 12.71 -29.65
N ALA A 241 0.74 13.58 -28.88
CA ALA A 241 0.66 15.04 -29.05
C ALA A 241 1.30 15.55 -30.36
N GLY A 242 2.14 14.73 -31.01
CA GLY A 242 2.70 15.01 -32.32
C GLY A 242 1.77 14.70 -33.50
N VAL A 243 0.69 13.95 -33.29
CA VAL A 243 -0.25 13.56 -34.35
C VAL A 243 -1.18 14.72 -34.69
N ALA A 244 -1.26 15.08 -35.97
CA ALA A 244 -2.14 16.14 -36.46
C ALA A 244 -3.63 15.78 -36.28
N ALA A 245 -4.40 16.73 -35.75
CA ALA A 245 -5.85 16.61 -35.61
C ALA A 245 -6.51 16.38 -36.98
N GLY A 246 -7.46 15.45 -37.06
CA GLY A 246 -8.19 15.10 -38.30
C GLY A 246 -7.45 14.17 -39.27
N SER A 247 -6.24 13.71 -38.97
CA SER A 247 -5.53 12.70 -39.78
C SER A 247 -6.11 11.28 -39.58
N ALA A 248 -5.90 10.37 -40.54
CA ALA A 248 -6.25 8.95 -40.39
C ALA A 248 -5.59 8.28 -39.16
N ASN A 249 -4.44 8.81 -38.74
CA ASN A 249 -3.76 8.37 -37.53
C ASN A 249 -4.45 8.86 -36.24
N ALA A 250 -5.21 9.96 -36.31
CA ALA A 250 -5.94 10.48 -35.17
C ALA A 250 -7.13 9.61 -34.78
N SER A 251 -7.76 8.92 -35.76
CA SER A 251 -8.84 7.96 -35.50
C SER A 251 -8.31 6.59 -35.05
N ALA A 252 -7.15 6.16 -35.52
CA ALA A 252 -6.49 4.93 -35.08
C ALA A 252 -5.90 5.05 -33.66
N TRP A 253 -5.45 6.26 -33.27
CA TRP A 253 -4.83 6.52 -31.98
C TRP A 253 -5.52 7.69 -31.25
N PRO A 254 -6.57 7.40 -30.47
CA PRO A 254 -7.21 8.37 -29.58
C PRO A 254 -6.22 9.01 -28.61
N ASP A 255 -6.52 10.23 -28.18
CA ASP A 255 -5.72 11.03 -27.23
C ASP A 255 -5.40 10.29 -25.92
N ASN A 256 -6.31 9.44 -25.45
CA ASN A 256 -6.23 8.75 -24.17
C ASN A 256 -5.65 7.33 -24.25
N SER A 257 -5.05 6.95 -25.40
CA SER A 257 -4.57 5.60 -25.67
C SER A 257 -3.48 5.13 -24.69
N MET A 258 -2.69 6.06 -24.15
CA MET A 258 -1.57 5.74 -23.25
C MET A 258 -1.94 5.72 -21.77
N ARG A 259 -3.19 6.06 -21.40
CA ARG A 259 -3.58 6.25 -19.98
C ARG A 259 -3.32 5.03 -19.10
N TRP A 260 -3.42 3.83 -19.66
CA TRP A 260 -3.34 2.55 -18.94
C TRP A 260 -1.98 1.86 -19.04
N VAL A 261 -1.04 2.39 -19.84
CA VAL A 261 0.26 1.74 -20.08
C VAL A 261 1.06 1.57 -18.78
N GLY A 262 1.05 2.59 -17.91
CA GLY A 262 1.69 2.50 -16.59
C GLY A 262 1.09 1.40 -15.69
N GLY A 263 -0.24 1.29 -15.67
CA GLY A 263 -0.93 0.22 -14.92
C GLY A 263 -0.69 -1.18 -15.51
N GLY A 264 -0.63 -1.28 -16.84
CA GLY A 264 -0.25 -2.51 -17.54
C GLY A 264 1.17 -2.97 -17.20
N ALA A 265 2.13 -2.05 -17.18
CA ALA A 265 3.51 -2.35 -16.80
C ALA A 265 3.61 -2.89 -15.36
N MET A 266 2.88 -2.29 -14.40
CA MET A 266 2.81 -2.81 -13.03
C MET A 266 2.18 -4.21 -12.97
N THR A 267 1.14 -4.48 -13.75
CA THR A 267 0.49 -5.80 -13.81
C THR A 267 1.46 -6.88 -14.28
N VAL A 268 2.24 -6.59 -15.34
CA VAL A 268 3.28 -7.49 -15.82
C VAL A 268 4.36 -7.72 -14.77
N ALA A 269 4.81 -6.67 -14.08
CA ALA A 269 5.80 -6.77 -13.01
C ALA A 269 5.30 -7.64 -11.83
N VAL A 270 4.02 -7.51 -11.46
CA VAL A 270 3.38 -8.35 -10.42
C VAL A 270 3.31 -9.81 -10.89
N ALA A 271 2.82 -10.06 -12.11
CA ALA A 271 2.73 -11.40 -12.66
C ALA A 271 4.12 -12.08 -12.75
N TRP A 272 5.13 -11.34 -13.23
CA TRP A 272 6.52 -11.79 -13.27
C TRP A 272 7.06 -12.11 -11.87
N SER A 273 6.77 -11.26 -10.88
CA SER A 273 7.15 -11.51 -9.50
C SER A 273 6.53 -12.81 -9.00
N LEU A 274 5.23 -13.02 -9.22
CA LEU A 274 4.52 -14.26 -8.84
C LEU A 274 5.13 -15.52 -9.51
N ILE A 275 5.53 -15.43 -10.78
CA ILE A 275 6.20 -16.53 -11.50
C ILE A 275 7.57 -16.82 -10.86
N LYS A 276 8.37 -15.78 -10.60
CA LYS A 276 9.66 -15.90 -9.93
C LYS A 276 9.51 -16.54 -8.53
N PHE A 277 8.47 -16.18 -7.78
CA PHE A 277 8.13 -16.78 -6.48
C PHE A 277 7.74 -18.26 -6.57
N ARG A 278 7.14 -18.69 -7.69
CA ARG A 278 6.86 -20.10 -7.93
C ARG A 278 8.15 -20.90 -8.15
N GLY A 279 9.15 -20.29 -8.78
CA GLY A 279 10.50 -20.86 -8.97
C GLY A 279 11.33 -20.92 -7.69
N ALA A 280 11.34 -19.85 -6.89
CA ALA A 280 12.06 -19.79 -5.61
C ALA A 280 11.60 -20.86 -4.61
N GLY A 281 10.30 -21.22 -4.64
CA GLY A 281 9.75 -22.31 -3.85
C GLY A 281 10.37 -23.70 -4.13
N LYS A 282 10.98 -23.91 -5.30
CA LYS A 282 11.71 -25.15 -5.61
C LYS A 282 13.12 -25.16 -4.99
N LEU A 283 13.79 -24.00 -4.92
CA LEU A 283 15.07 -23.87 -4.19
C LEU A 283 14.88 -23.98 -2.68
N ALA A 284 13.86 -23.31 -2.13
CA ALA A 284 13.50 -23.45 -0.72
C ALA A 284 13.06 -24.89 -0.37
N ALA A 285 12.45 -25.61 -1.32
CA ALA A 285 12.15 -27.04 -1.16
C ALA A 285 13.40 -27.94 -1.18
N ALA A 286 14.51 -27.51 -1.79
CA ALA A 286 15.80 -28.18 -1.73
C ALA A 286 16.56 -27.86 -0.42
N GLN A 287 16.46 -26.63 0.11
CA GLN A 287 16.95 -26.25 1.44
C GLN A 287 16.14 -26.86 2.61
N LYS A 288 14.95 -27.38 2.31
CA LYS A 288 14.01 -28.05 3.22
C LYS A 288 14.58 -29.30 3.90
N ALA A 289 15.70 -29.81 3.42
CA ALA A 289 16.37 -30.98 3.98
C ALA A 289 17.20 -30.68 5.24
N ASP A 290 17.55 -29.41 5.52
CA ASP A 290 18.70 -29.13 6.41
C ASP A 290 18.47 -28.08 7.53
N SER A 291 17.25 -27.64 7.83
CA SER A 291 17.04 -26.73 8.96
C SER A 291 15.79 -27.02 9.80
N ALA A 292 16.05 -27.43 11.04
CA ALA A 292 15.09 -27.50 12.12
C ALA A 292 14.60 -26.08 12.49
N GLY A 293 13.29 -25.94 12.73
CA GLY A 293 12.70 -24.69 13.23
C GLY A 293 11.59 -24.09 12.37
N VAL A 294 10.82 -24.91 11.65
CA VAL A 294 9.74 -24.35 10.81
C VAL A 294 8.52 -24.02 11.67
N LEU A 295 8.08 -22.75 11.63
CA LEU A 295 6.79 -22.30 12.17
C LEU A 295 5.66 -23.23 11.67
N THR A 296 5.08 -23.99 12.57
CA THR A 296 3.89 -24.80 12.33
C THR A 296 2.68 -23.96 12.72
N VAL A 297 1.82 -23.66 11.74
CA VAL A 297 0.53 -23.01 12.04
C VAL A 297 -0.33 -24.04 12.76
N ASP A 298 -0.82 -23.68 13.93
CA ASP A 298 -1.71 -24.50 14.75
C ASP A 298 -2.87 -25.07 13.90
N PRO A 299 -3.18 -26.38 14.00
CA PRO A 299 -4.28 -27.00 13.28
C PRO A 299 -5.63 -26.27 13.44
N PHE A 300 -5.90 -25.71 14.61
CA PHE A 300 -7.08 -24.90 14.90
C PHE A 300 -7.07 -23.61 14.07
N VAL A 301 -5.97 -22.87 14.08
CA VAL A 301 -5.82 -21.63 13.28
C VAL A 301 -5.94 -21.94 11.79
N ARG A 302 -5.35 -23.04 11.32
CA ARG A 302 -5.49 -23.48 9.93
C ARG A 302 -6.95 -23.76 9.55
N ARG A 303 -7.74 -24.33 10.46
CA ARG A 303 -9.19 -24.55 10.24
C ARG A 303 -9.93 -23.22 10.11
N TRP A 304 -9.66 -22.26 11.01
CA TRP A 304 -10.24 -20.91 10.93
C TRP A 304 -9.91 -20.19 9.63
N LEU A 305 -8.67 -20.28 9.16
CA LEU A 305 -8.28 -19.68 7.89
C LEU A 305 -9.05 -20.27 6.70
N LYS A 306 -9.28 -21.59 6.69
CA LYS A 306 -10.13 -22.24 5.67
C LYS A 306 -11.60 -21.81 5.77
N VAL A 307 -12.13 -21.73 6.99
CA VAL A 307 -13.50 -21.24 7.23
C VAL A 307 -13.66 -19.80 6.74
N SER A 308 -12.67 -18.94 6.97
CA SER A 308 -12.64 -17.57 6.44
C SER A 308 -12.74 -17.52 4.92
N ILE A 309 -12.02 -18.40 4.21
CA ILE A 309 -12.11 -18.50 2.74
C ILE A 309 -13.54 -18.87 2.33
N VAL A 310 -14.10 -19.94 2.93
CA VAL A 310 -15.45 -20.41 2.61
C VAL A 310 -16.48 -19.32 2.87
N ALA A 311 -16.41 -18.65 4.03
CA ALA A 311 -17.32 -17.57 4.38
C ALA A 311 -17.22 -16.39 3.38
N GLY A 312 -16.01 -15.97 3.02
CA GLY A 312 -15.81 -14.93 2.01
C GLY A 312 -16.36 -15.32 0.64
N THR A 313 -16.16 -16.57 0.20
CA THR A 313 -16.73 -17.07 -1.06
C THR A 313 -18.26 -17.11 -1.02
N LEU A 314 -18.85 -17.58 0.08
CA LEU A 314 -20.30 -17.63 0.24
C LEU A 314 -20.94 -16.23 0.26
N LEU A 315 -20.28 -15.24 0.88
CA LEU A 315 -20.76 -13.86 0.86
C LEU A 315 -20.77 -13.27 -0.56
N ILE A 316 -19.72 -13.54 -1.35
CA ILE A 316 -19.70 -13.11 -2.76
C ILE A 316 -20.79 -13.83 -3.56
N PHE A 317 -20.91 -15.16 -3.40
CA PHE A 317 -21.91 -15.93 -4.13
C PHE A 317 -23.33 -15.51 -3.78
N GLY A 318 -23.64 -15.30 -2.50
CA GLY A 318 -24.95 -14.84 -2.04
C GLY A 318 -25.26 -13.38 -2.39
N TRP A 319 -24.27 -12.59 -2.82
CA TRP A 319 -24.51 -11.26 -3.39
C TRP A 319 -24.74 -11.33 -4.92
N ILE A 320 -24.13 -12.30 -5.61
CA ILE A 320 -24.27 -12.48 -7.06
C ILE A 320 -25.63 -13.10 -7.43
N VAL A 321 -26.12 -14.04 -6.62
CA VAL A 321 -27.38 -14.78 -6.82
C VAL A 321 -28.54 -14.02 -6.20
#